data_AF-A0A518G7S7-F1
#
_entry.id   AF-A0A518G7S7-F1
#
_cell.length_a   1.000
_cell.length_b   1.000
_cell.length_c   1.000
_cell.angle_alpha   90.00
_cell.angle_beta   90.00
_cell.angle_gamma   90.00
#
_symmetry.space_group_name_H-M   'P 1'
#
loop_
_entity.id
_entity.type
_entity.pdbx_description
1 polymer ?
#
loop_
_entity_poly.entity_id
_entity_poly.type
_entity_poly.pdbx_seq_one_letter_code
_entity_poly.pdbx_strand_id
1 'polypeptide(L)'
;MQQSFDLDEGKLPKEFGMGCLIIKGAHLWPLSHVVWDGTAKAVGATYFCDLEAPWDSTNLLRIEVYKLPQAKGLLAEQLKWYTRDRKKRRIKIADGELFDTSMLHVKGLTEQWEPDAFPLSKSEIIRVYTGPKHAVIFRFLSRSGTLLDHPVFKRAARNIRFDLTQWVADVPDIIDTRPKRKRSTETPLTEEQKAELGKTLRATMKRLKLSKIKGTPARLKIVEQEITAARKDKTLTHDEKVDLAIELGSIAGQSFCKELEWEWCNVTGKDQSEAYCVCSPDRGLAIYPVDWIFELITDKKRPLNCILTFNMIEAGRLPPLRPHSYSRIG
;
A
#
# COMPACT_ATOMS: atom_id res chain seq x y z
N MET A 1 11.21 -12.89 -16.83
CA MET A 1 10.96 -12.72 -15.39
C MET A 1 9.47 -12.48 -15.22
N GLN A 2 8.81 -13.17 -14.30
CA GLN A 2 7.39 -12.96 -14.00
C GLN A 2 7.27 -12.13 -12.71
N GLN A 3 6.47 -11.09 -12.73
CA GLN A 3 6.20 -10.20 -11.59
C GLN A 3 4.69 -10.08 -11.39
N SER A 4 4.26 -10.00 -10.14
CA SER A 4 2.86 -10.02 -9.72
C SER A 4 2.60 -8.81 -8.84
N PHE A 5 1.54 -8.04 -9.13
CA PHE A 5 1.21 -6.81 -8.44
C PHE A 5 -0.25 -6.81 -7.99
N ASP A 6 -0.44 -6.67 -6.69
CA ASP A 6 -1.72 -6.33 -6.09
C ASP A 6 -1.98 -4.82 -6.24
N LEU A 7 -3.19 -4.46 -6.69
CA LEU A 7 -3.60 -3.09 -6.95
C LEU A 7 -4.66 -2.58 -5.97
N ASP A 8 -4.91 -3.26 -4.84
CA ASP A 8 -5.81 -2.77 -3.77
C ASP A 8 -5.51 -1.33 -3.35
N GLU A 9 -4.22 -0.96 -3.31
CA GLU A 9 -3.75 0.39 -2.98
C GLU A 9 -2.96 1.04 -4.13
N GLY A 10 -2.95 0.44 -5.31
CA GLY A 10 -2.11 0.83 -6.45
C GLY A 10 -2.91 1.13 -7.71
N LYS A 11 -2.34 1.95 -8.59
CA LYS A 11 -2.87 2.13 -9.95
C LYS A 11 -1.75 2.07 -10.97
N LEU A 12 -2.10 1.59 -12.17
CA LEU A 12 -1.23 1.77 -13.33
C LEU A 12 -1.04 3.26 -13.63
N PRO A 13 0.07 3.65 -14.27
CA PRO A 13 0.28 5.03 -14.67
C PRO A 13 -0.72 5.49 -15.73
N LYS A 14 -0.81 6.81 -15.92
CA LYS A 14 -1.71 7.40 -16.94
C LYS A 14 -1.36 6.94 -18.35
N GLU A 15 -0.07 6.72 -18.59
CA GLU A 15 0.50 6.27 -19.84
C GLU A 15 1.75 5.44 -19.55
N PHE A 16 1.93 4.31 -20.25
CA PHE A 16 3.16 3.51 -20.19
C PHE A 16 3.36 2.69 -21.47
N GLY A 17 4.59 2.21 -21.68
CA GLY A 17 4.95 1.34 -22.79
C GLY A 17 4.87 -0.15 -22.43
N MET A 18 4.56 -0.99 -23.42
CA MET A 18 4.66 -2.45 -23.31
C MET A 18 4.99 -3.04 -24.68
N GLY A 19 6.21 -3.52 -24.88
CA GLY A 19 6.73 -3.91 -26.17
C GLY A 19 6.70 -2.71 -27.11
N CYS A 20 6.02 -2.86 -28.26
CA CYS A 20 5.77 -1.76 -29.19
C CYS A 20 4.47 -0.96 -28.87
N LEU A 21 3.77 -1.26 -27.78
CA LEU A 21 2.50 -0.62 -27.42
C LEU A 21 2.72 0.61 -26.53
N ILE A 22 1.88 1.63 -26.72
CA ILE A 22 1.66 2.73 -25.77
C ILE A 22 0.24 2.58 -25.23
N ILE A 23 0.12 2.33 -23.92
CA ILE A 23 -1.17 2.11 -23.26
C ILE A 23 -1.55 3.37 -22.50
N LYS A 24 -2.63 4.05 -22.93
CA LYS A 24 -3.14 5.27 -22.28
C LYS A 24 -4.40 5.00 -21.47
N GLY A 25 -4.55 5.73 -20.37
CA GLY A 25 -5.76 5.70 -19.54
C GLY A 25 -5.93 4.46 -18.66
N ALA A 26 -4.89 3.65 -18.50
CA ALA A 26 -4.94 2.42 -17.70
C ALA A 26 -5.14 2.67 -16.21
N HIS A 27 -4.68 3.82 -15.69
CA HIS A 27 -5.00 4.30 -14.33
C HIS A 27 -6.50 4.38 -13.99
N LEU A 28 -7.39 4.33 -15.00
CA LEU A 28 -8.84 4.33 -14.81
C LEU A 28 -9.44 2.93 -14.91
N TRP A 29 -8.65 1.90 -15.22
CA TRP A 29 -9.13 0.53 -15.27
C TRP A 29 -9.32 0.04 -13.84
N PRO A 30 -10.51 -0.45 -13.47
CA PRO A 30 -10.73 -1.03 -12.16
C PRO A 30 -10.13 -2.44 -12.18
N LEU A 31 -8.92 -2.55 -11.64
CA LEU A 31 -8.11 -3.77 -11.64
C LEU A 31 -7.82 -4.16 -10.20
N SER A 32 -7.93 -5.44 -9.87
CA SER A 32 -7.46 -5.99 -8.60
C SER A 32 -5.99 -6.39 -8.67
N HIS A 33 -5.55 -6.92 -9.81
CA HIS A 33 -4.23 -7.51 -9.93
C HIS A 33 -3.66 -7.39 -11.34
N VAL A 34 -2.34 -7.27 -11.45
CA VAL A 34 -1.60 -7.36 -12.72
C VAL A 34 -0.45 -8.36 -12.63
N VAL A 35 -0.39 -9.30 -13.58
CA VAL A 35 0.77 -10.18 -13.79
C VAL A 35 1.52 -9.70 -15.01
N TRP A 36 2.82 -9.45 -14.87
CA TRP A 36 3.71 -9.06 -15.96
C TRP A 36 4.74 -10.15 -16.23
N ASP A 37 4.94 -10.51 -17.49
CA ASP A 37 5.94 -11.47 -17.92
C ASP A 37 6.77 -10.91 -19.08
N GLY A 38 8.05 -10.59 -18.81
CA GLY A 38 8.93 -9.90 -19.77
C GLY A 38 10.19 -10.69 -20.11
N THR A 39 10.57 -10.68 -21.39
CA THR A 39 11.86 -11.09 -21.93
C THR A 39 12.32 -10.10 -23.01
N ALA A 40 13.55 -10.23 -23.49
CA ALA A 40 14.07 -9.39 -24.59
C ALA A 40 13.33 -9.58 -25.94
N LYS A 41 12.55 -10.65 -26.09
CA LYS A 41 11.89 -11.04 -27.35
C LYS A 41 10.36 -11.00 -27.28
N ALA A 42 9.79 -11.10 -26.09
CA ALA A 42 8.36 -11.09 -25.86
C ALA A 42 8.03 -10.47 -24.49
N VAL A 43 6.93 -9.73 -24.42
CA VAL A 43 6.40 -9.18 -23.17
C VAL A 43 4.89 -9.40 -23.12
N GLY A 44 4.40 -9.83 -21.97
CA GLY A 44 3.01 -10.12 -21.69
C GLY A 44 2.55 -9.44 -20.41
N ALA A 45 1.29 -9.05 -20.38
CA ALA A 45 0.61 -8.59 -19.17
C ALA A 45 -0.79 -9.16 -19.11
N THR A 46 -1.19 -9.64 -17.91
CA THR A 46 -2.54 -10.08 -17.60
C THR A 46 -3.14 -9.13 -16.58
N TYR A 47 -4.21 -8.44 -16.97
CA TYR A 47 -4.95 -7.47 -16.17
C TYR A 47 -6.23 -8.14 -15.66
N PHE A 48 -6.30 -8.39 -14.35
CA PHE A 48 -7.47 -8.95 -13.68
C PHE A 48 -8.42 -7.79 -13.33
N CYS A 49 -9.62 -7.82 -13.91
CA CYS A 49 -10.57 -6.73 -13.79
C CYS A 49 -11.42 -6.94 -12.54
N ASP A 50 -11.55 -5.90 -11.71
CA ASP A 50 -12.42 -5.90 -10.54
C ASP A 50 -13.61 -4.99 -10.82
N LEU A 51 -14.70 -5.58 -11.30
CA LEU A 51 -15.88 -4.86 -11.76
C LEU A 51 -17.09 -5.31 -10.96
N GLU A 52 -18.01 -4.37 -10.76
CA GLU A 52 -19.33 -4.66 -10.22
C GLU A 52 -20.16 -5.51 -11.21
N ALA A 53 -21.23 -6.12 -10.68
CA ALA A 53 -22.18 -6.89 -11.47
C ALA A 53 -22.66 -6.09 -12.71
N PRO A 54 -22.84 -6.74 -13.88
CA PRO A 54 -22.91 -8.19 -14.08
C PRO A 54 -21.57 -8.89 -14.27
N TRP A 55 -20.44 -8.18 -14.15
CA TRP A 55 -19.10 -8.76 -14.21
C TRP A 55 -18.65 -9.25 -12.83
N ASP A 56 -17.68 -10.16 -12.80
CA ASP A 56 -17.03 -10.69 -11.61
C ASP A 56 -15.49 -10.55 -11.70
N SER A 57 -14.78 -10.99 -10.67
CA SER A 57 -13.31 -10.89 -10.57
C SER A 57 -12.53 -11.86 -11.47
N THR A 58 -13.21 -12.72 -12.22
CA THR A 58 -12.57 -13.69 -13.14
C THR A 58 -12.42 -13.16 -14.56
N ASN A 59 -12.86 -11.93 -14.80
CA ASN A 59 -12.71 -11.24 -16.08
C ASN A 59 -11.27 -10.74 -16.24
N LEU A 60 -10.67 -10.98 -17.41
CA LEU A 60 -9.31 -10.54 -17.66
C LEU A 60 -9.09 -10.08 -19.09
N LEU A 61 -8.13 -9.17 -19.21
CA LEU A 61 -7.48 -8.80 -20.45
C LEU A 61 -6.04 -9.31 -20.39
N ARG A 62 -5.63 -10.17 -21.32
CA ARG A 62 -4.21 -10.51 -21.51
C ARG A 62 -3.73 -9.93 -22.83
N ILE A 63 -2.58 -9.26 -22.79
CA ILE A 63 -1.92 -8.69 -23.96
C ILE A 63 -0.52 -9.27 -24.05
N GLU A 64 -0.14 -9.78 -25.22
CA GLU A 64 1.16 -10.40 -25.47
C GLU A 64 1.77 -9.77 -26.72
N VAL A 65 3.00 -9.29 -26.62
CA VAL A 65 3.72 -8.60 -27.70
C VAL A 65 5.00 -9.34 -28.02
N TYR A 66 5.22 -9.63 -29.29
CA TYR A 66 6.32 -10.45 -29.79
C TYR A 66 7.19 -9.64 -30.76
N LYS A 67 8.52 -9.68 -30.58
CA LYS A 67 9.49 -9.05 -31.49
C LYS A 67 9.85 -10.01 -32.62
N LEU A 68 9.54 -9.65 -33.86
CA LEU A 68 9.79 -10.46 -35.05
C LEU A 68 11.06 -10.00 -35.79
N PRO A 69 11.83 -10.94 -36.36
CA PRO A 69 11.56 -12.38 -36.44
C PRO A 69 11.99 -13.20 -35.20
N GLN A 70 12.64 -12.57 -34.21
CA GLN A 70 13.33 -13.27 -33.12
C GLN A 70 12.41 -14.15 -32.27
N ALA A 71 11.13 -13.78 -32.14
CA ALA A 71 10.11 -14.47 -31.36
C ALA A 71 9.12 -15.28 -32.22
N LYS A 72 9.40 -15.50 -33.52
CA LYS A 72 8.49 -16.22 -34.43
C LYS A 72 8.10 -17.61 -33.91
N GLY A 73 9.05 -18.35 -33.31
CA GLY A 73 8.79 -19.65 -32.71
C GLY A 73 7.82 -19.58 -31.51
N LEU A 74 8.06 -18.62 -30.59
CA LEU A 74 7.20 -18.39 -29.42
C LEU A 74 5.78 -18.00 -29.84
N LEU A 75 5.66 -17.10 -30.82
CA LEU A 75 4.38 -16.71 -31.39
C LEU A 75 3.64 -17.91 -31.99
N ALA A 76 4.33 -18.75 -32.77
CA ALA A 76 3.73 -19.92 -33.41
C ALA A 76 3.24 -20.95 -32.38
N GLU A 77 4.00 -21.19 -31.32
CA GLU A 77 3.60 -22.08 -30.21
C GLU A 77 2.35 -21.54 -29.50
N GLN A 78 2.34 -20.25 -29.17
CA GLN A 78 1.21 -19.61 -28.52
C GLN A 78 -0.06 -19.65 -29.39
N LEU A 79 0.06 -19.31 -30.68
CA LEU A 79 -1.05 -19.39 -31.62
C LEU A 79 -1.54 -20.83 -31.80
N LYS A 80 -0.64 -21.82 -31.83
CA LYS A 80 -1.03 -23.24 -31.88
C LYS A 80 -1.86 -23.63 -30.65
N TRP A 81 -1.49 -23.15 -29.46
CA TRP A 81 -2.27 -23.38 -28.25
C TRP A 81 -3.67 -22.77 -28.33
N TYR A 82 -3.78 -21.49 -28.69
CA TYR A 82 -5.08 -20.82 -28.84
C TYR A 82 -5.93 -21.45 -29.95
N THR A 83 -5.33 -21.88 -31.06
CA THR A 83 -6.08 -22.38 -32.21
C THR A 83 -6.51 -23.83 -32.11
N ARG A 84 -5.96 -24.62 -31.17
CA ARG A 84 -6.33 -26.03 -30.96
C ARG A 84 -7.84 -26.22 -30.77
N ASP A 85 -8.45 -25.29 -30.05
CA ASP A 85 -9.88 -25.30 -29.71
C ASP A 85 -10.65 -24.21 -30.49
N ARG A 86 -10.09 -23.73 -31.62
CA ARG A 86 -10.72 -22.69 -32.46
C ARG A 86 -12.06 -23.19 -32.97
N LYS A 87 -13.13 -22.61 -32.44
CA LYS A 87 -14.48 -22.92 -32.89
C LYS A 87 -14.78 -22.19 -34.22
N LYS A 88 -15.70 -22.75 -35.01
CA LYS A 88 -16.11 -22.17 -36.30
C LYS A 88 -16.77 -20.80 -36.09
N ARG A 89 -16.66 -19.90 -37.09
CA ARG A 89 -17.11 -18.49 -37.08
C ARG A 89 -18.60 -18.22 -36.74
N ARG A 90 -19.42 -19.25 -36.53
CA ARG A 90 -20.87 -19.13 -36.25
C ARG A 90 -21.22 -19.33 -34.77
N ILE A 91 -20.52 -18.65 -33.87
CA ILE A 91 -20.83 -18.68 -32.43
C ILE A 91 -21.52 -17.40 -32.04
N LYS A 92 -22.56 -17.51 -31.19
CA LYS A 92 -23.07 -16.37 -30.44
C LYS A 92 -22.21 -16.11 -29.20
N ILE A 93 -21.67 -14.91 -29.07
CA ILE A 93 -20.91 -14.50 -27.87
C ILE A 93 -21.85 -14.24 -26.69
N ALA A 94 -21.31 -13.92 -25.52
CA ALA A 94 -22.05 -13.67 -24.28
C ALA A 94 -23.12 -12.58 -24.45
N ASP A 95 -22.85 -11.60 -25.31
CA ASP A 95 -23.73 -10.50 -25.70
C ASP A 95 -24.94 -10.96 -26.56
N GLY A 96 -25.00 -12.23 -26.96
CA GLY A 96 -26.08 -12.80 -27.78
C GLY A 96 -25.90 -12.61 -29.29
N GLU A 97 -24.96 -11.76 -29.70
CA GLU A 97 -24.61 -11.49 -31.10
C GLU A 97 -23.74 -12.59 -31.71
N LEU A 98 -23.85 -12.80 -33.03
CA LEU A 98 -22.91 -13.65 -33.76
C LEU A 98 -21.53 -12.98 -33.80
N PHE A 99 -20.49 -13.75 -33.48
CA PHE A 99 -19.12 -13.27 -33.55
C PHE A 99 -18.78 -12.69 -34.92
N ASP A 100 -18.24 -11.48 -34.92
CA ASP A 100 -17.72 -10.81 -36.10
C ASP A 100 -16.24 -10.43 -35.92
N THR A 101 -15.45 -10.52 -36.99
CA THR A 101 -14.02 -10.24 -36.97
C THR A 101 -13.69 -8.76 -36.81
N SER A 102 -14.65 -7.84 -36.61
CA SER A 102 -14.42 -6.45 -36.19
C SER A 102 -14.64 -6.18 -34.69
N MET A 103 -15.31 -7.07 -33.96
CA MET A 103 -15.59 -6.94 -32.52
C MET A 103 -14.34 -6.82 -31.63
N LEU A 104 -14.22 -5.73 -30.84
CA LEU A 104 -13.01 -5.42 -30.06
C LEU A 104 -11.75 -5.20 -30.91
N HIS A 105 -11.90 -4.70 -32.13
CA HIS A 105 -10.75 -4.23 -32.91
C HIS A 105 -10.05 -3.06 -32.19
N VAL A 106 -8.74 -3.19 -31.97
CA VAL A 106 -7.91 -2.17 -31.35
C VAL A 106 -7.54 -1.10 -32.37
N LYS A 107 -7.88 0.16 -32.09
CA LYS A 107 -7.64 1.27 -33.01
C LYS A 107 -6.14 1.56 -33.17
N GLY A 108 -5.73 1.92 -34.38
CA GLY A 108 -4.37 2.38 -34.68
C GLY A 108 -3.44 1.31 -35.28
N LEU A 109 -3.93 0.09 -35.50
CA LEU A 109 -3.26 -0.92 -36.30
C LEU A 109 -3.61 -0.69 -37.76
N THR A 110 -2.65 -0.12 -38.50
CA THR A 110 -2.78 0.31 -39.91
C THR A 110 -2.76 -0.86 -40.88
N GLU A 111 -2.85 -0.58 -42.19
CA GLU A 111 -2.76 -1.57 -43.28
C GLU A 111 -1.52 -2.47 -43.24
N GLN A 112 -0.48 -2.10 -42.49
CA GLN A 112 0.75 -2.91 -42.35
C GLN A 112 0.59 -4.13 -41.43
N TRP A 113 -0.54 -4.23 -40.73
CA TRP A 113 -0.82 -5.34 -39.82
C TRP A 113 -1.88 -6.24 -40.43
N GLU A 114 -1.62 -7.54 -40.44
CA GLU A 114 -2.59 -8.56 -40.80
C GLU A 114 -3.43 -8.92 -39.55
N PRO A 115 -4.73 -8.57 -39.52
CA PRO A 115 -5.59 -8.90 -38.39
C PRO A 115 -6.18 -10.31 -38.52
N ASP A 116 -6.15 -11.09 -37.45
CA ASP A 116 -6.98 -12.30 -37.27
C ASP A 116 -7.76 -12.16 -35.97
N ALA A 117 -8.93 -12.80 -35.91
CA ALA A 117 -9.74 -12.85 -34.71
C ALA A 117 -10.58 -14.12 -34.70
N PHE A 118 -10.74 -14.70 -33.51
CA PHE A 118 -11.59 -15.88 -33.33
C PHE A 118 -12.07 -16.02 -31.88
N PRO A 119 -13.28 -16.55 -31.67
CA PRO A 119 -13.77 -16.89 -30.35
C PRO A 119 -13.27 -18.28 -29.91
N LEU A 120 -12.86 -18.41 -28.65
CA LEU A 120 -12.62 -19.73 -28.02
C LEU A 120 -13.88 -20.25 -27.35
N SER A 121 -14.67 -19.34 -26.78
CA SER A 121 -15.94 -19.63 -26.15
C SER A 121 -16.92 -18.48 -26.39
N LYS A 122 -18.13 -18.56 -25.82
CA LYS A 122 -19.05 -17.42 -25.85
C LYS A 122 -18.49 -16.20 -25.10
N SER A 123 -17.65 -16.48 -24.11
CA SER A 123 -17.10 -15.52 -23.16
C SER A 123 -15.67 -15.10 -23.48
N GLU A 124 -15.11 -15.54 -24.60
CA GLU A 124 -13.67 -15.39 -24.84
C GLU A 124 -13.33 -15.16 -26.31
N ILE A 125 -12.65 -14.05 -26.58
CA ILE A 125 -12.19 -13.65 -27.92
C ILE A 125 -10.68 -13.48 -27.92
N ILE A 126 -10.04 -14.07 -28.94
CA ILE A 126 -8.64 -13.85 -29.27
C ILE A 126 -8.56 -12.93 -30.49
N ARG A 127 -7.66 -11.96 -30.42
CA ARG A 127 -7.36 -10.96 -31.43
C ARG A 127 -5.87 -10.98 -31.69
N VAL A 128 -5.48 -11.17 -32.94
CA VAL A 128 -4.07 -11.26 -33.35
C VAL A 128 -3.82 -10.20 -34.39
N TYR A 129 -2.69 -9.51 -34.26
CA TYR A 129 -2.19 -8.58 -35.25
C TYR A 129 -0.75 -8.95 -35.56
N THR A 130 -0.46 -9.26 -36.82
CA THR A 130 0.89 -9.64 -37.25
C THR A 130 1.41 -8.59 -38.22
N GLY A 131 2.52 -7.95 -37.90
CA GLY A 131 3.23 -7.02 -38.77
C GLY A 131 4.64 -7.50 -39.10
N PRO A 132 5.43 -6.71 -39.86
CA PRO A 132 6.77 -7.13 -40.29
C PRO A 132 7.77 -7.32 -39.14
N LYS A 133 7.69 -6.45 -38.11
CA LYS A 133 8.64 -6.40 -36.98
C LYS A 133 8.06 -6.86 -35.66
N HIS A 134 6.74 -6.95 -35.54
CA HIS A 134 6.08 -7.24 -34.28
C HIS A 134 4.79 -8.04 -34.51
N ALA A 135 4.37 -8.80 -33.51
CA ALA A 135 3.03 -9.36 -33.44
C ALA A 135 2.42 -9.06 -32.06
N VAL A 136 1.10 -8.92 -32.01
CA VAL A 136 0.37 -8.63 -30.78
C VAL A 136 -0.83 -9.57 -30.68
N ILE A 137 -1.00 -10.20 -29.53
CA ILE A 137 -2.17 -11.00 -29.20
C ILE A 137 -2.91 -10.30 -28.06
N PHE A 138 -4.20 -10.08 -28.24
CA PHE A 138 -5.11 -9.70 -27.17
C PHE A 138 -6.06 -10.86 -26.91
N ARG A 139 -6.22 -11.20 -25.63
CA ARG A 139 -7.17 -12.18 -25.12
C ARG A 139 -8.15 -11.45 -24.21
N PHE A 140 -9.41 -11.43 -24.61
CA PHE A 140 -10.51 -10.83 -23.88
C PHE A 140 -11.37 -11.95 -23.30
N LEU A 141 -11.41 -12.09 -21.98
CA LEU A 141 -12.20 -13.11 -21.30
C LEU A 141 -13.20 -12.45 -20.34
N SER A 142 -14.49 -12.63 -20.61
CA SER A 142 -15.60 -12.17 -19.77
C SER A 142 -16.46 -13.36 -19.32
N ARG A 143 -16.22 -13.96 -18.14
CA ARG A 143 -17.00 -15.13 -17.66
C ARG A 143 -18.45 -14.80 -17.36
N SER A 144 -18.71 -13.56 -16.98
CA SER A 144 -20.03 -12.99 -16.69
C SER A 144 -20.16 -11.63 -17.37
N GLY A 145 -21.40 -11.12 -17.45
CA GLY A 145 -21.70 -9.89 -18.16
C GLY A 145 -21.50 -9.95 -19.68
N THR A 146 -21.46 -8.79 -20.29
CA THR A 146 -21.26 -8.60 -21.73
C THR A 146 -19.78 -8.40 -22.05
N LEU A 147 -19.32 -8.93 -23.19
CA LEU A 147 -17.93 -8.85 -23.61
C LEU A 147 -17.67 -7.56 -24.38
N LEU A 148 -18.61 -7.10 -25.21
CA LEU A 148 -18.45 -5.91 -26.05
C LEU A 148 -18.60 -4.61 -25.26
N ASP A 149 -19.40 -4.63 -24.18
CA ASP A 149 -19.60 -3.49 -23.31
C ASP A 149 -18.68 -3.47 -22.08
N HIS A 150 -17.81 -4.47 -21.93
CA HIS A 150 -16.87 -4.54 -20.82
C HIS A 150 -16.00 -3.26 -20.76
N PRO A 151 -16.03 -2.49 -19.67
CA PRO A 151 -15.46 -1.13 -19.62
C PRO A 151 -13.94 -1.11 -19.84
N VAL A 152 -13.22 -2.11 -19.30
CA VAL A 152 -11.77 -2.25 -19.55
C VAL A 152 -11.49 -2.58 -21.01
N PHE A 153 -12.23 -3.51 -21.64
CA PHE A 153 -11.98 -3.95 -23.01
C PHE A 153 -12.27 -2.83 -24.01
N LYS A 154 -13.39 -2.11 -23.82
CA LYS A 154 -13.71 -0.91 -24.60
C LYS A 154 -12.64 0.16 -24.49
N ARG A 155 -12.13 0.44 -23.29
CA ARG A 155 -11.07 1.43 -23.07
C ARG A 155 -9.75 0.99 -23.69
N ALA A 156 -9.35 -0.26 -23.49
CA ALA A 156 -8.13 -0.82 -24.08
C ALA A 156 -8.17 -0.74 -25.62
N ALA A 157 -9.25 -1.19 -26.24
CA ALA A 157 -9.41 -1.13 -27.70
C ALA A 157 -9.38 0.30 -28.27
N ARG A 158 -9.78 1.31 -27.48
CA ARG A 158 -9.76 2.72 -27.89
C ARG A 158 -8.46 3.44 -27.61
N ASN A 159 -7.73 3.07 -26.55
CA ASN A 159 -6.64 3.87 -26.00
C ASN A 159 -5.25 3.25 -26.13
N ILE A 160 -5.15 2.04 -26.65
CA ILE A 160 -3.87 1.45 -27.02
C ILE A 160 -3.43 2.03 -28.37
N ARG A 161 -2.16 2.42 -28.43
CA ARG A 161 -1.46 2.91 -29.62
C ARG A 161 -0.20 2.07 -29.82
N PHE A 162 0.43 2.25 -30.97
CA PHE A 162 1.59 1.47 -31.37
C PHE A 162 2.67 2.43 -31.83
N ASP A 163 3.89 2.13 -31.43
CA ASP A 163 5.09 2.80 -31.91
C ASP A 163 6.10 1.69 -32.25
N LEU A 164 6.39 1.55 -33.54
CA LEU A 164 7.28 0.51 -34.07
C LEU A 164 8.75 0.76 -33.75
N THR A 165 9.09 1.94 -33.21
CA THR A 165 10.47 2.31 -32.85
C THR A 165 10.82 1.96 -31.42
N GLN A 166 9.82 1.81 -30.53
CA GLN A 166 10.05 1.47 -29.13
C GLN A 166 9.97 -0.04 -28.86
N TRP A 167 10.63 -0.44 -27.78
CA TRP A 167 10.48 -1.77 -27.18
C TRP A 167 10.64 -1.66 -25.66
N VAL A 168 9.55 -1.80 -24.91
CA VAL A 168 9.54 -1.71 -23.44
C VAL A 168 9.25 -3.08 -22.83
N ALA A 169 10.25 -3.71 -22.21
CA ALA A 169 10.07 -5.01 -21.54
C ALA A 169 9.83 -4.88 -20.02
N ASP A 170 10.23 -3.75 -19.45
CA ASP A 170 10.17 -3.48 -18.01
C ASP A 170 8.73 -3.19 -17.56
N VAL A 171 8.45 -3.53 -16.31
CA VAL A 171 7.15 -3.26 -15.68
C VAL A 171 6.99 -1.74 -15.50
N PRO A 172 5.80 -1.17 -15.75
CA PRO A 172 5.54 0.22 -15.39
C PRO A 172 5.59 0.47 -13.88
N ASP A 173 6.00 1.67 -13.47
CA ASP A 173 5.93 2.09 -12.08
C ASP A 173 4.47 2.13 -11.59
N ILE A 174 4.13 1.24 -10.65
CA ILE A 174 2.82 1.23 -10.00
C ILE A 174 2.71 2.46 -9.10
N ILE A 175 1.69 3.28 -9.33
CA ILE A 175 1.42 4.50 -8.58
C ILE A 175 0.69 4.11 -7.29
N ASP A 176 1.33 4.35 -6.14
CA ASP A 176 0.70 4.25 -4.83
C ASP A 176 -0.44 5.28 -4.70
N THR A 177 -1.66 4.79 -4.53
CA THR A 177 -2.86 5.62 -4.41
C THR A 177 -3.33 5.78 -2.97
N ARG A 178 -2.59 5.25 -1.99
CA ARG A 178 -2.86 5.58 -0.60
C ARG A 178 -2.90 7.10 -0.47
N PRO A 179 -3.93 7.65 0.17
CA PRO A 179 -3.92 9.07 0.48
C PRO A 179 -2.62 9.37 1.20
N LYS A 180 -1.82 10.32 0.66
CA LYS A 180 -0.59 10.78 1.30
C LYS A 180 -0.98 11.16 2.72
N ARG A 181 -0.66 10.32 3.72
CA ARG A 181 -1.00 10.59 5.11
C ARG A 181 -0.45 11.98 5.42
N LYS A 182 -1.29 12.91 5.88
CA LYS A 182 -0.81 14.18 6.46
C LYS A 182 0.26 13.79 7.47
N ARG A 183 1.49 14.21 7.21
CA ARG A 183 2.63 13.87 8.07
C ARG A 183 2.44 14.61 9.38
N SER A 184 2.64 13.92 10.50
CA SER A 184 2.84 14.61 11.78
C SER A 184 4.02 15.57 11.61
N THR A 185 3.88 16.78 12.14
CA THR A 185 4.98 17.75 12.22
C THR A 185 5.48 17.79 13.65
N GLU A 186 6.79 17.99 13.82
CA GLU A 186 7.38 18.19 15.14
C GLU A 186 7.99 19.59 15.25
N THR A 187 7.96 20.14 16.46
CA THR A 187 8.75 21.30 16.85
C THR A 187 9.48 20.98 18.16
N PRO A 188 10.70 21.51 18.38
CA PRO A 188 11.35 21.40 19.67
C PRO A 188 10.49 22.05 20.77
N LEU A 189 10.57 21.54 21.99
CA LEU A 189 9.96 22.24 23.13
C LEU A 189 10.53 23.65 23.27
N THR A 190 9.67 24.63 23.55
CA THR A 190 10.10 25.98 23.90
C THR A 190 10.79 25.98 25.27
N GLU A 191 11.55 27.03 25.58
CA GLU A 191 12.21 27.15 26.89
C GLU A 191 11.20 27.20 28.05
N GLU A 192 10.03 27.79 27.83
CA GLU A 192 8.92 27.82 28.79
C GLU A 192 8.39 26.41 29.05
N GLN A 193 8.16 25.63 28.00
CA GLN A 193 7.70 24.24 28.09
C GLN A 193 8.74 23.34 28.79
N LYS A 194 10.02 23.52 28.48
CA LYS A 194 11.12 22.82 29.17
C LYS A 194 11.17 23.18 30.65
N ALA A 195 11.00 24.45 30.99
CA ALA A 195 11.00 24.91 32.37
C ALA A 195 9.82 24.33 33.17
N GLU A 196 8.63 24.28 32.57
CA GLU A 196 7.43 23.67 33.15
C GLU A 196 7.61 22.16 33.37
N LEU A 197 8.00 21.43 32.32
CA LEU A 197 8.29 19.99 32.40
C LEU A 197 9.36 19.71 33.47
N GLY A 198 10.42 20.51 33.52
CA GLY A 198 11.47 20.40 34.53
C GLY A 198 10.99 20.69 35.95
N LYS A 199 10.04 21.61 36.13
CA LYS A 199 9.40 21.88 37.43
C LYS A 199 8.56 20.69 37.90
N THR A 200 7.70 20.17 37.03
CA THR A 200 6.87 18.98 37.29
C THR A 200 7.75 17.79 37.63
N LEU A 201 8.74 17.49 36.79
CA LEU A 201 9.68 16.39 36.99
C LEU A 201 10.38 16.45 38.36
N ARG A 202 10.90 17.63 38.76
CA ARG A 202 11.55 17.80 40.06
C ARG A 202 10.59 17.59 41.23
N ALA A 203 9.37 18.11 41.13
CA ALA A 203 8.35 17.94 42.16
C ALA A 203 7.97 16.46 42.31
N THR A 204 7.71 15.76 41.21
CA THR A 204 7.35 14.34 41.20
C THR A 204 8.50 13.45 41.69
N MET A 205 9.75 13.71 41.26
CA MET A 205 10.94 13.00 41.74
C MET A 205 11.09 13.10 43.27
N LYS A 206 10.77 14.28 43.84
CA LYS A 206 10.79 14.50 45.30
C LYS A 206 9.65 13.75 45.99
N ARG A 207 8.41 13.87 45.48
CA ARG A 207 7.20 13.19 46.01
C ARG A 207 7.41 11.67 46.09
N LEU A 208 7.90 11.09 45.00
CA LEU A 208 8.13 9.65 44.86
C LEU A 208 9.49 9.17 45.41
N LYS A 209 10.30 10.07 46.01
CA LYS A 209 11.63 9.76 46.57
C LYS A 209 12.58 9.06 45.57
N LEU A 210 12.43 9.37 44.28
CA LEU A 210 13.16 8.70 43.19
C LEU A 210 14.63 9.11 43.06
N SER A 211 15.05 10.17 43.75
CA SER A 211 16.45 10.63 43.75
C SER A 211 17.43 9.57 44.26
N LYS A 212 16.97 8.66 45.14
CA LYS A 212 17.77 7.56 45.67
C LYS A 212 17.69 6.27 44.83
N ILE A 213 16.78 6.23 43.86
CA ILE A 213 16.54 5.04 43.03
C ILE A 213 17.41 5.11 41.77
N LYS A 214 18.26 4.10 41.61
CA LYS A 214 19.15 3.94 40.46
C LYS A 214 18.51 3.04 39.41
N GLY A 215 18.75 3.38 38.13
CA GLY A 215 18.26 2.62 36.98
C GLY A 215 16.83 3.00 36.56
N THR A 216 16.63 3.10 35.25
CA THR A 216 15.31 3.39 34.66
C THR A 216 14.26 2.32 34.97
N PRO A 217 14.53 1.01 34.84
CA PRO A 217 13.54 -0.03 35.15
C PRO A 217 12.99 0.06 36.59
N ALA A 218 13.83 0.39 37.56
CA ALA A 218 13.41 0.55 38.96
C ALA A 218 12.51 1.79 39.17
N ARG A 219 12.77 2.88 38.44
CA ARG A 219 11.91 4.09 38.47
C ARG A 219 10.57 3.84 37.78
N LEU A 220 10.58 3.19 36.62
CA LEU A 220 9.35 2.81 35.91
C LEU A 220 8.49 1.83 36.71
N LYS A 221 9.12 0.95 37.51
CA LYS A 221 8.39 0.09 38.46
C LYS A 221 7.62 0.87 39.51
N ILE A 222 8.19 1.97 40.02
CA ILE A 222 7.49 2.85 40.97
C ILE A 222 6.34 3.57 40.25
N VAL A 223 6.54 4.01 39.00
CA VAL A 223 5.46 4.56 38.18
C VAL A 223 4.31 3.56 38.01
N GLU A 224 4.58 2.30 37.66
CA GLU A 224 3.55 1.26 37.54
C GLU A 224 2.82 0.97 38.87
N GLN A 225 3.51 1.09 40.00
CA GLN A 225 2.92 0.95 41.33
C GLN A 225 1.94 2.10 41.62
N GLU A 226 2.29 3.34 41.30
CA GLU A 226 1.41 4.50 41.44
C GLU A 226 0.17 4.37 40.54
N ILE A 227 0.34 3.92 39.29
CA ILE A 227 -0.78 3.63 38.37
C ILE A 227 -1.69 2.54 38.96
N THR A 228 -1.11 1.49 39.55
CA THR A 228 -1.88 0.42 40.19
C THR A 228 -2.70 0.94 41.37
N ALA A 229 -2.14 1.83 42.18
CA ALA A 229 -2.87 2.48 43.27
C ALA A 229 -4.02 3.33 42.73
N ALA A 230 -3.77 4.16 41.72
CA ALA A 230 -4.78 5.01 41.08
C ALA A 230 -5.92 4.20 40.43
N ARG A 231 -5.63 3.04 39.80
CA ARG A 231 -6.64 2.14 39.24
C ARG A 231 -7.60 1.57 40.31
N LYS A 232 -7.10 1.38 41.53
CA LYS A 232 -7.86 0.82 42.66
C LYS A 232 -8.68 1.90 43.37
N ASP A 233 -8.22 3.14 43.32
CA ASP A 233 -8.92 4.28 43.91
C ASP A 233 -10.12 4.68 43.04
N LYS A 234 -11.32 4.54 43.62
CA LYS A 234 -12.59 4.92 42.97
C LYS A 234 -12.97 6.37 43.24
N THR A 235 -12.26 7.06 44.12
CA THR A 235 -12.56 8.43 44.54
C THR A 235 -11.87 9.48 43.67
N LEU A 236 -10.82 9.10 42.95
CA LEU A 236 -10.12 9.99 42.01
C LEU A 236 -11.07 10.54 40.93
N THR A 237 -11.17 11.86 40.89
CA THR A 237 -11.83 12.64 39.85
C THR A 237 -11.10 12.50 38.51
N HIS A 238 -11.67 13.07 37.44
CA HIS A 238 -11.01 13.10 36.14
C HIS A 238 -9.75 13.96 36.17
N ASP A 239 -9.86 15.17 36.73
CA ASP A 239 -8.76 16.14 36.80
C ASP A 239 -7.57 15.60 37.62
N GLU A 240 -7.84 14.95 38.75
CA GLU A 240 -6.77 14.30 39.55
C GLU A 240 -6.06 13.17 38.78
N LYS A 241 -6.76 12.48 37.87
CA LYS A 241 -6.13 11.46 37.00
C LYS A 241 -5.28 12.10 35.91
N VAL A 242 -5.71 13.24 35.37
CA VAL A 242 -4.92 14.03 34.40
C VAL A 242 -3.65 14.56 35.06
N ASP A 243 -3.76 15.17 36.24
CA ASP A 243 -2.60 15.67 37.00
C ASP A 243 -1.62 14.54 37.31
N LEU A 244 -2.12 13.39 37.78
CA LEU A 244 -1.29 12.23 38.04
C LEU A 244 -0.62 11.70 36.76
N ALA A 245 -1.33 11.69 35.62
CA ALA A 245 -0.76 11.30 34.34
C ALA A 245 0.33 12.25 33.85
N ILE A 246 0.19 13.56 34.09
CA ILE A 246 1.23 14.55 33.79
C ILE A 246 2.48 14.29 34.63
N GLU A 247 2.31 14.09 35.94
CA GLU A 247 3.43 13.79 36.85
C GLU A 247 4.17 12.50 36.48
N LEU A 248 3.43 11.40 36.38
CA LEU A 248 3.99 10.07 36.11
C LEU A 248 4.50 9.95 34.67
N GLY A 249 3.79 10.56 33.71
CA GLY A 249 4.20 10.65 32.30
C GLY A 249 5.51 11.42 32.14
N SER A 250 5.72 12.50 32.90
CA SER A 250 6.98 13.23 32.91
C SER A 250 8.16 12.36 33.36
N ILE A 251 7.96 11.53 34.39
CA ILE A 251 8.98 10.58 34.88
C ILE A 251 9.25 9.49 33.84
N ALA A 252 8.18 8.91 33.27
CA ALA A 252 8.30 7.89 32.24
C ALA A 252 9.09 8.43 31.04
N GLY A 253 8.63 9.52 30.44
CA GLY A 253 9.27 10.14 29.28
C GLY A 253 10.73 10.54 29.52
N GLN A 254 11.02 11.18 30.66
CA GLN A 254 12.40 11.53 31.01
C GLN A 254 13.32 10.30 31.14
N SER A 255 12.77 9.15 31.52
CA SER A 255 13.53 7.91 31.63
C SER A 255 13.97 7.36 30.27
N PHE A 256 13.16 7.54 29.22
CA PHE A 256 13.56 7.23 27.84
C PHE A 256 14.62 8.22 27.34
N CYS A 257 14.45 9.53 27.59
CA CYS A 257 15.44 10.52 27.18
C CYS A 257 16.84 10.29 27.78
N LYS A 258 16.89 9.92 29.07
CA LYS A 258 18.16 9.82 29.80
C LYS A 258 19.03 8.64 29.37
N GLU A 259 18.43 7.49 29.06
CA GLU A 259 19.16 6.25 28.80
C GLU A 259 19.19 5.84 27.31
N LEU A 260 18.27 6.37 26.49
CA LEU A 260 18.12 5.95 25.10
C LEU A 260 18.44 7.05 24.08
N GLU A 261 18.87 8.22 24.55
CA GLU A 261 19.14 9.41 23.71
C GLU A 261 17.89 9.91 22.96
N TRP A 262 16.70 9.67 23.51
CA TRP A 262 15.46 10.19 22.96
C TRP A 262 15.25 11.65 23.36
N GLU A 263 14.43 12.37 22.60
CA GLU A 263 14.23 13.81 22.80
C GLU A 263 12.76 14.14 23.02
N TRP A 264 12.50 15.10 23.89
CA TRP A 264 11.16 15.68 24.01
C TRP A 264 10.88 16.62 22.83
N CYS A 265 9.73 16.43 22.21
CA CYS A 265 9.26 17.08 20.99
C CYS A 265 7.77 17.46 21.20
N ASN A 266 7.32 18.59 20.65
CA ASN A 266 5.89 18.82 20.46
C ASN A 266 5.50 18.24 19.10
N VAL A 267 4.56 17.29 19.09
CA VAL A 267 4.09 16.66 17.86
C VAL A 267 2.67 17.11 17.57
N THR A 268 2.48 17.73 16.42
CA THR A 268 1.15 18.07 15.90
C THR A 268 0.59 16.87 15.14
N GLY A 269 -0.45 16.27 15.69
CA GLY A 269 -1.22 15.18 15.11
C GLY A 269 -2.02 15.60 13.87
N LYS A 270 -2.62 14.61 13.19
CA LYS A 270 -3.38 14.83 11.95
C LYS A 270 -4.63 15.70 12.14
N ASP A 271 -5.16 15.68 13.34
CA ASP A 271 -6.32 16.44 13.83
C ASP A 271 -5.94 17.81 14.39
N GLN A 272 -4.67 18.23 14.21
CA GLN A 272 -4.10 19.45 14.79
C GLN A 272 -4.03 19.43 16.32
N SER A 273 -4.20 18.25 16.96
CA SER A 273 -3.87 18.10 18.37
C SER A 273 -2.36 18.24 18.55
N GLU A 274 -1.95 19.00 19.56
CA GLU A 274 -0.56 19.11 19.97
C GLU A 274 -0.35 18.30 21.25
N ALA A 275 0.72 17.52 21.29
CA ALA A 275 1.05 16.71 22.46
C ALA A 275 2.57 16.64 22.67
N TYR A 276 2.97 16.64 23.93
CA TYR A 276 4.36 16.39 24.32
C TYR A 276 4.68 14.91 24.13
N CYS A 277 5.64 14.67 23.26
CA CYS A 277 6.09 13.34 22.91
C CYS A 277 7.57 13.18 23.24
N VAL A 278 7.98 11.92 23.39
CA VAL A 278 9.39 11.53 23.44
C VAL A 278 9.67 10.72 22.18
N CYS A 279 10.53 11.28 21.32
CA CYS A 279 10.81 10.80 19.97
C CYS A 279 12.16 10.06 19.93
N SER A 280 12.25 8.95 19.18
CA SER A 280 13.53 8.29 18.92
C SER A 280 14.45 9.15 18.03
N PRO A 281 15.77 8.92 18.00
CA PRO A 281 16.69 9.71 17.18
C PRO A 281 16.33 9.75 15.68
N ASP A 282 15.86 8.64 15.12
CA ASP A 282 15.41 8.52 13.72
C ASP A 282 13.95 8.96 13.49
N ARG A 283 13.26 9.39 14.56
CA ARG A 283 11.82 9.72 14.58
C ARG A 283 10.92 8.59 14.06
N GLY A 284 11.40 7.35 14.08
CA GLY A 284 10.61 6.16 13.74
C GLY A 284 9.58 5.84 14.83
N LEU A 285 9.89 6.16 16.08
CA LEU A 285 9.07 5.90 17.26
C LEU A 285 8.73 7.19 18.01
N ALA A 286 7.53 7.22 18.57
CA ALA A 286 7.09 8.26 19.48
C ALA A 286 6.34 7.64 20.68
N ILE A 287 6.67 8.07 21.88
CA ILE A 287 5.87 7.83 23.09
C ILE A 287 5.14 9.12 23.41
N TYR A 288 3.86 9.03 23.77
CA TYR A 288 3.04 10.14 24.26
C TYR A 288 2.86 9.91 25.76
N PRO A 289 3.80 10.31 26.63
CA PRO A 289 3.90 9.71 27.96
C PRO A 289 2.68 10.06 28.82
N VAL A 290 2.16 11.28 28.71
CA VAL A 290 0.98 11.71 29.49
C VAL A 290 -0.25 10.91 29.05
N ASP A 291 -0.55 10.86 27.75
CA ASP A 291 -1.69 10.09 27.22
C ASP A 291 -1.57 8.61 27.55
N TRP A 292 -0.37 8.04 27.40
CA TRP A 292 -0.12 6.65 27.72
C TRP A 292 -0.39 6.35 29.18
N ILE A 293 0.14 7.17 30.11
CA ILE A 293 -0.12 6.95 31.54
C ILE A 293 -1.60 7.17 31.86
N PHE A 294 -2.25 8.17 31.26
CA PHE A 294 -3.68 8.42 31.48
C PHE A 294 -4.54 7.22 31.03
N GLU A 295 -4.25 6.65 29.87
CA GLU A 295 -4.88 5.43 29.36
C GLU A 295 -4.61 4.24 30.30
N LEU A 296 -3.39 4.11 30.83
CA LEU A 296 -3.10 3.09 31.82
C LEU A 296 -3.90 3.32 33.11
N ILE A 297 -4.05 4.55 33.63
CA ILE A 297 -4.84 4.80 34.84
C ILE A 297 -6.33 4.47 34.62
N THR A 298 -6.88 4.82 33.46
CA THR A 298 -8.32 4.76 33.18
C THR A 298 -8.79 3.39 32.66
N ASP A 299 -8.02 2.72 31.81
CA ASP A 299 -8.35 1.39 31.29
C ASP A 299 -7.73 0.28 32.14
N LYS A 300 -8.55 -0.31 33.03
CA LYS A 300 -8.14 -1.40 33.93
C LYS A 300 -7.76 -2.69 33.20
N LYS A 301 -8.20 -2.88 31.95
CA LYS A 301 -7.87 -4.08 31.16
C LYS A 301 -6.51 -3.97 30.48
N ARG A 302 -6.01 -2.74 30.29
CA ARG A 302 -4.72 -2.52 29.65
C ARG A 302 -3.58 -3.03 30.54
N PRO A 303 -2.64 -3.84 30.03
CA PRO A 303 -1.50 -4.29 30.83
C PRO A 303 -0.60 -3.12 31.18
N LEU A 304 -0.06 -3.11 32.40
CA LEU A 304 1.02 -2.21 32.78
C LEU A 304 2.30 -2.74 32.13
N ASN A 305 2.85 -1.97 31.20
CA ASN A 305 3.93 -2.40 30.32
C ASN A 305 5.02 -1.33 30.19
N CYS A 306 5.11 -0.36 31.09
CA CYS A 306 6.12 0.69 31.04
C CYS A 306 7.53 0.09 31.07
N ILE A 307 7.77 -0.86 31.99
CA ILE A 307 9.07 -1.55 32.09
C ILE A 307 9.35 -2.40 30.86
N LEU A 308 8.34 -3.17 30.40
CA LEU A 308 8.49 -4.06 29.25
C LEU A 308 8.83 -3.26 27.98
N THR A 309 8.10 -2.16 27.74
CA THR A 309 8.33 -1.26 26.60
C THR A 309 9.74 -0.69 26.64
N PHE A 310 10.21 -0.20 27.80
CA PHE A 310 11.58 0.28 27.94
C PHE A 310 12.62 -0.81 27.62
N ASN A 311 12.49 -1.99 28.21
CA ASN A 311 13.42 -3.10 28.00
C ASN A 311 13.44 -3.58 26.54
N MET A 312 12.29 -3.54 25.84
CA MET A 312 12.20 -3.91 24.43
C MET A 312 12.93 -2.92 23.52
N ILE A 313 12.85 -1.62 23.83
CA ILE A 313 13.56 -0.57 23.09
C ILE A 313 15.06 -0.66 23.36
N GLU A 314 15.46 -0.74 24.63
CA GLU A 314 16.86 -0.86 25.05
C GLU A 314 17.54 -2.08 24.41
N ALA A 315 16.82 -3.20 24.30
CA ALA A 315 17.32 -4.41 23.65
C ALA A 315 17.28 -4.38 22.12
N GLY A 316 16.81 -3.30 21.48
CA GLY A 316 16.67 -3.21 20.02
C GLY A 316 15.71 -4.24 19.42
N ARG A 317 14.71 -4.70 20.18
CA ARG A 317 13.78 -5.78 19.80
C ARG A 317 12.47 -5.29 19.19
N LEU A 318 12.39 -4.02 18.82
CA LEU A 318 11.24 -3.50 18.10
C LEU A 318 11.32 -3.87 16.61
N PRO A 319 10.17 -4.09 15.93
CA PRO A 319 10.15 -4.27 14.49
C PRO A 319 10.85 -3.11 13.77
N PRO A 320 11.49 -3.34 12.62
CA PRO A 320 12.09 -2.26 11.84
C PRO A 320 11.00 -1.27 11.42
N LEU A 321 11.24 0.01 11.69
CA LEU A 321 10.33 1.10 11.36
C LEU A 321 10.95 2.03 10.32
N ARG A 322 10.07 2.78 9.63
CA ARG A 322 10.52 3.78 8.67
C ARG A 322 10.95 5.03 9.43
N PRO A 323 12.10 5.64 9.13
CA PRO A 323 12.46 6.94 9.71
C PRO A 323 11.34 7.96 9.52
N HIS A 324 11.13 8.83 10.52
CA HIS A 324 10.06 9.84 10.56
C HIS A 324 8.63 9.28 10.46
N SER A 325 8.40 8.00 10.82
CA SER A 325 7.04 7.45 10.87
C SER A 325 6.25 7.87 12.11
N TYR A 326 6.92 8.35 13.17
CA TYR A 326 6.32 8.69 14.47
C TYR A 326 5.36 7.60 14.96
N SER A 327 5.77 6.34 14.84
CA SER A 327 4.93 5.21 15.22
C SER A 327 4.74 5.23 16.73
N ARG A 328 3.49 5.46 17.17
CA ARG A 328 3.13 5.49 18.58
C ARG A 328 3.41 4.14 19.23
N ILE A 329 4.13 4.17 20.34
CA ILE A 329 4.33 3.03 21.23
C ILE A 329 3.98 3.41 22.68
N GLY A 330 3.49 2.44 23.44
CA GLY A 330 2.91 2.65 24.77
C GLY A 330 1.39 2.57 24.77
#